data_AF-A0A520S140-F1
#
_entry.id   AF-A0A520S140-F1
#
_cell.length_a   1.000
_cell.length_b   1.000
_cell.length_c   1.000
_cell.angle_alpha   90.00
_cell.angle_beta   90.00
_cell.angle_gamma   90.00
#
_symmetry.space_group_name_H-M   'P 1'
#
loop_
_entity.id
_entity.type
_entity.pdbx_description
1 polymer ?
#
loop_
_entity_poly.entity_id
_entity_poly.type
_entity_poly.pdbx_seq_one_letter_code
_entity_poly.pdbx_strand_id
1 'polypeptide(L)'
;MSELQGTGNNQKFDDRVDINAEISSLEALVLMGRSFRLLRDVKMLFAVKFLLGTIAIFPILLVPWLGKIIIDQVLLQKPFGETEVAFPPFMDPLLAIYAPMAPIEIMGSIVLLLAVLITLFGVIGGGAGVRMNFTQGQDNATQSEAALSSGGSTAGGLLGISEMMITIKLTQNIANRLRTQLLERLTRLSMQTLDDHRIGDSI
;
A
#
# COMPACT_ATOMS: atom_id res chain seq x y z
N MET A 1 9.23 -71.10 28.06
CA MET A 1 9.37 -69.67 28.40
C MET A 1 9.48 -68.93 27.07
N SER A 2 8.33 -68.56 26.52
CA SER A 2 8.13 -68.06 25.16
C SER A 2 7.03 -67.00 25.25
N GLU A 3 7.41 -65.73 25.22
CA GLU A 3 6.51 -64.58 25.21
C GLU A 3 7.06 -63.61 24.16
N LEU A 4 6.40 -63.50 23.01
CA LEU A 4 5.44 -62.44 22.65
C LEU A 4 6.10 -61.05 22.50
N GLN A 5 6.56 -60.75 21.28
CA GLN A 5 6.57 -59.37 20.78
C GLN A 5 5.53 -59.24 19.68
N GLY A 6 4.34 -58.83 20.09
CA GLY A 6 3.42 -58.11 19.21
C GLY A 6 3.58 -56.60 19.43
N THR A 7 2.98 -55.85 18.51
CA THR A 7 2.87 -54.38 18.41
C THR A 7 3.99 -53.72 17.60
N GLY A 8 3.71 -52.86 16.61
CA GLY A 8 2.44 -52.30 16.21
C GLY A 8 2.57 -51.60 14.86
N ASN A 9 1.39 -51.47 14.25
CA ASN A 9 1.09 -50.97 12.94
C ASN A 9 1.89 -49.72 12.52
N ASN A 10 2.44 -49.77 11.32
CA ASN A 10 3.21 -48.71 10.67
C ASN A 10 2.24 -47.62 10.16
N GLN A 11 1.57 -46.89 11.06
CA GLN A 11 0.81 -45.69 10.70
C GLN A 11 1.77 -44.53 10.51
N LYS A 12 2.32 -44.45 9.30
CA LYS A 12 3.07 -43.31 8.80
C LYS A 12 2.07 -42.19 8.53
N PHE A 13 1.81 -41.36 9.53
CA PHE A 13 1.18 -40.06 9.32
C PHE A 13 2.07 -39.28 8.34
N ASP A 14 1.48 -38.78 7.24
CA ASP A 14 2.16 -37.96 6.22
C ASP A 14 2.34 -36.53 6.75
N ASP A 15 3.03 -36.41 7.88
CA ASP A 15 3.41 -35.15 8.49
C ASP A 15 4.68 -34.64 7.79
N ARG A 16 4.52 -34.25 6.53
CA ARG A 16 5.56 -33.55 5.76
C ARG A 16 5.60 -32.10 6.20
N VAL A 17 5.97 -31.87 7.46
CA VAL A 17 6.57 -30.59 7.85
C VAL A 17 7.82 -30.43 6.98
N ASP A 18 7.85 -29.37 6.18
CA ASP A 18 8.94 -29.05 5.27
C ASP A 18 10.27 -29.03 6.03
N ILE A 19 11.04 -30.11 5.90
CA ILE A 19 12.35 -30.32 6.55
C ILE A 19 13.44 -29.42 5.94
N ASN A 20 13.15 -28.74 4.83
CA ASN A 20 14.01 -27.74 4.20
C ASN A 20 13.42 -26.33 4.41
N ALA A 21 13.41 -25.86 5.66
CA ALA A 21 12.95 -24.51 6.00
C ALA A 21 13.95 -23.40 5.59
N GLU A 22 15.17 -23.76 5.19
CA GLU A 22 16.18 -22.82 4.71
C GLU A 22 15.98 -22.52 3.21
N ILE A 23 15.16 -21.52 2.94
CA ILE A 23 14.96 -20.99 1.59
C ILE A 23 16.11 -20.03 1.27
N SER A 24 16.85 -20.27 0.19
CA SER A 24 17.88 -19.34 -0.26
C SER A 24 17.28 -17.99 -0.67
N SER A 25 18.01 -16.88 -0.49
CA SER A 25 17.53 -15.54 -0.87
C SER A 25 17.05 -15.47 -2.34
N LEU A 26 17.64 -16.28 -3.23
CA LEU A 26 17.22 -16.38 -4.62
C LEU A 26 15.89 -17.13 -4.80
N GLU A 27 15.68 -18.21 -4.06
CA GLU A 27 14.41 -18.96 -4.08
C GLU A 27 13.28 -18.11 -3.49
N ALA A 28 13.54 -17.39 -2.41
CA ALA A 28 12.61 -16.42 -1.82
C ALA A 28 12.21 -15.34 -2.85
N LEU A 29 13.17 -14.84 -3.63
CA LEU A 29 12.93 -13.84 -4.67
C LEU A 29 12.13 -14.40 -5.86
N VAL A 30 12.37 -15.66 -6.24
CA VAL A 30 11.57 -16.38 -7.24
C VAL A 30 10.14 -16.62 -6.76
N LEU A 31 9.95 -17.00 -5.50
CA LEU A 31 8.65 -17.15 -4.85
C LEU A 31 7.90 -15.81 -4.82
N MET A 32 8.57 -14.72 -4.43
CA MET A 32 8.01 -13.38 -4.48
C MET A 32 7.63 -12.97 -5.91
N GLY A 33 8.46 -13.31 -6.90
CA GLY A 33 8.18 -13.16 -8.33
C GLY A 33 6.93 -13.91 -8.81
N ARG A 34 6.67 -15.12 -8.28
CA ARG A 34 5.44 -15.86 -8.57
C ARG A 34 4.21 -15.18 -7.98
N SER A 35 4.32 -14.55 -6.81
CA SER A 35 3.24 -13.77 -6.20
C SER A 35 2.82 -12.56 -7.05
N PHE A 36 3.75 -11.93 -7.77
CA PHE A 36 3.42 -10.87 -8.74
C PHE A 36 2.51 -11.35 -9.88
N ARG A 37 2.44 -12.65 -10.15
CA ARG A 37 1.51 -13.20 -11.15
C ARG A 37 0.05 -12.97 -10.76
N LEU A 38 -0.28 -12.91 -9.46
CA LEU A 38 -1.63 -12.58 -8.97
C LEU A 38 -2.02 -11.12 -9.27
N LEU A 39 -1.04 -10.21 -9.35
CA LEU A 39 -1.29 -8.81 -9.72
C LEU A 39 -1.61 -8.63 -11.22
N ARG A 40 -1.32 -9.64 -12.06
CA ARG A 40 -1.57 -9.60 -13.51
C ARG A 40 -3.06 -9.45 -13.85
N ASP A 41 -3.95 -9.89 -12.98
CA ASP A 41 -5.41 -9.79 -13.18
C ASP A 41 -5.98 -8.42 -12.77
N VAL A 42 -5.22 -7.62 -12.01
CA VAL A 42 -5.64 -6.33 -11.45
C VAL A 42 -4.71 -5.17 -11.85
N LYS A 43 -4.06 -5.30 -13.01
CA LYS A 43 -3.06 -4.34 -13.54
C LYS A 43 -3.53 -2.89 -13.52
N MET A 44 -4.80 -2.64 -13.88
CA MET A 44 -5.34 -1.28 -13.91
C MET A 44 -5.46 -0.69 -12.51
N LEU A 45 -5.99 -1.44 -11.54
CA LEU A 45 -6.11 -0.98 -10.15
C LEU A 45 -4.72 -0.76 -9.52
N PHE A 46 -3.78 -1.66 -9.80
CA PHE A 46 -2.40 -1.51 -9.35
C PHE A 46 -1.71 -0.29 -9.98
N ALA A 47 -1.86 -0.08 -11.30
CA ALA A 47 -1.29 1.07 -11.99
C ALA A 47 -1.86 2.40 -11.48
N VAL A 48 -3.17 2.48 -11.24
CA VAL A 48 -3.79 3.68 -10.67
C VAL A 48 -3.28 3.91 -9.24
N LYS A 49 -3.17 2.87 -8.41
CA LYS A 49 -2.58 3.00 -7.07
C LYS A 49 -1.15 3.52 -7.12
N PHE A 50 -0.33 2.96 -8.00
CA PHE A 50 1.06 3.39 -8.18
C PHE A 50 1.15 4.85 -8.64
N LEU A 51 0.29 5.25 -9.58
CA LEU A 51 0.22 6.62 -10.08
C LEU A 51 -0.21 7.59 -8.98
N LEU A 52 -1.24 7.25 -8.19
CA LEU A 52 -1.67 8.07 -7.06
C LEU A 52 -0.57 8.22 -6.00
N GLY A 53 0.12 7.13 -5.66
CA GLY A 53 1.26 7.16 -4.75
C GLY A 53 2.43 8.01 -5.27
N THR A 54 2.65 8.01 -6.58
CA THR A 54 3.68 8.86 -7.20
C THR A 54 3.29 10.34 -7.13
N ILE A 55 2.03 10.67 -7.44
CA ILE A 55 1.51 12.04 -7.36
C ILE A 55 1.54 12.56 -5.91
N ALA A 56 1.33 11.69 -4.92
CA ALA A 56 1.37 12.06 -3.50
C ALA A 56 2.74 12.60 -3.03
N ILE A 57 3.82 12.36 -3.78
CA ILE A 57 5.17 12.88 -3.47
C ILE A 57 5.26 14.39 -3.77
N PHE A 58 4.46 14.88 -4.71
CA PHE A 58 4.52 16.26 -5.20
C PHE A 58 4.41 17.34 -4.11
N PRO A 59 3.41 17.32 -3.20
CA PRO A 59 3.32 18.33 -2.13
C PRO A 59 4.51 18.30 -1.16
N ILE A 60 5.07 17.13 -0.88
CA ILE A 60 6.24 16.97 0.00
C ILE A 60 7.43 17.70 -0.60
N LEU A 61 7.62 17.57 -1.91
CA LEU A 61 8.69 18.24 -2.62
C LEU A 61 8.47 19.75 -2.71
N LEU A 62 7.22 20.19 -2.90
CA LEU A 62 6.90 21.57 -3.27
C LEU A 62 6.80 22.53 -2.07
N VAL A 63 6.27 22.09 -0.93
CA VAL A 63 6.01 22.97 0.23
C VAL A 63 7.25 23.65 0.83
N PRO A 64 8.41 22.99 0.99
CA PRO A 64 9.62 23.66 1.47
C PRO A 64 10.00 24.88 0.61
N TRP A 65 9.81 24.78 -0.71
CA TRP A 65 10.14 25.86 -1.64
C TRP A 65 9.12 26.98 -1.63
N LEU A 66 7.84 26.69 -1.42
CA LEU A 66 6.83 27.74 -1.20
C LEU A 66 7.15 28.55 0.05
N GLY A 67 7.55 27.88 1.14
CA GLY A 67 7.99 28.56 2.36
C GLY A 67 9.19 29.47 2.09
N LYS A 68 10.17 28.99 1.32
CA LYS A 68 11.32 29.80 0.89
C LYS A 68 10.90 31.02 0.06
N ILE A 69 9.96 30.88 -0.89
CA ILE A 69 9.47 32.02 -1.69
C ILE A 69 8.82 33.08 -0.78
N ILE A 70 8.02 32.67 0.22
CA ILE A 70 7.43 33.60 1.18
C ILE A 70 8.53 34.37 1.93
N ILE A 71 9.56 33.68 2.42
CA ILE A 71 10.64 34.32 3.18
C ILE A 71 11.46 35.26 2.29
N ASP A 72 11.95 34.78 1.15
CA ASP A 72 12.90 35.54 0.34
C ASP A 72 12.22 36.67 -0.45
N GLN A 73 11.06 36.42 -1.03
CA GLN A 73 10.42 37.32 -2.00
C GLN A 73 9.36 38.21 -1.35
N VAL A 74 8.63 37.68 -0.35
CA VAL A 74 7.55 38.44 0.31
C VAL A 74 8.07 39.19 1.53
N LEU A 75 8.83 38.52 2.42
CA LEU A 75 9.34 39.16 3.64
C LEU A 75 10.61 39.97 3.40
N LEU A 76 11.61 39.38 2.73
CA LEU A 76 12.91 40.02 2.49
C LEU A 76 12.98 40.85 1.20
N GLN A 77 11.97 40.75 0.33
CA GLN A 77 11.86 41.47 -0.94
C GLN A 77 13.12 41.37 -1.83
N LYS A 78 13.84 40.24 -1.74
CA LYS A 78 15.00 39.96 -2.60
C LYS A 78 14.49 39.55 -3.97
N PRO A 79 15.07 40.02 -5.09
CA PRO A 79 14.66 39.56 -6.41
C PRO A 79 15.01 38.07 -6.63
N PHE A 80 14.28 37.42 -7.53
CA PHE A 80 14.58 36.05 -7.96
C PHE A 80 15.98 36.00 -8.61
N GLY A 81 16.81 35.03 -8.21
CA GLY A 81 18.15 34.82 -8.76
C GLY A 81 19.30 35.40 -7.94
N GLU A 82 19.02 36.27 -6.96
CA GLU A 82 20.03 36.83 -6.05
C GLU A 82 20.07 36.12 -4.67
N THR A 83 19.36 35.00 -4.54
CA THR A 83 19.28 34.23 -3.29
C THR A 83 20.47 33.27 -3.15
N GLU A 84 21.03 33.13 -1.94
CA GLU A 84 22.18 32.26 -1.63
C GLU A 84 21.95 30.79 -2.02
N VAL A 85 20.71 30.31 -1.89
CA VAL A 85 20.31 28.96 -2.31
C VAL A 85 19.58 29.08 -3.64
N ALA A 86 20.03 28.35 -4.67
CA ALA A 86 19.32 28.29 -5.94
C ALA A 86 18.02 27.47 -5.81
N PHE A 87 17.00 27.82 -6.60
CA PHE A 87 15.81 26.98 -6.74
C PHE A 87 16.10 25.79 -7.65
N PRO A 88 15.48 24.62 -7.40
CA PRO A 88 15.66 23.45 -8.25
C PRO A 88 14.89 23.61 -9.58
N PRO A 89 15.32 22.95 -10.67
CA PRO A 89 14.76 23.16 -12.01
C PRO A 89 13.25 22.90 -12.14
N PHE A 90 12.67 22.06 -11.28
CA PHE A 90 11.23 21.80 -11.31
C PHE A 90 10.39 23.00 -10.85
N MET A 91 11.00 23.99 -10.18
CA MET A 91 10.32 25.21 -9.74
C MET A 91 10.29 26.28 -10.83
N ASP A 92 11.13 26.20 -11.87
CA ASP A 92 11.20 27.16 -12.98
C ASP A 92 9.84 27.57 -13.57
N PRO A 93 8.90 26.66 -13.89
CA PRO A 93 7.59 27.05 -14.41
C PRO A 93 6.78 27.86 -13.39
N LEU A 94 6.92 27.56 -12.10
CA LEU A 94 6.23 28.29 -11.03
C LEU A 94 6.86 29.66 -10.81
N LEU A 95 8.20 29.74 -10.86
CA LEU A 95 8.95 31.00 -10.73
C LEU A 95 8.64 31.95 -11.89
N ALA A 96 8.49 31.45 -13.12
CA ALA A 96 8.11 32.26 -14.26
C ALA A 96 6.73 32.92 -14.09
N ILE A 97 5.80 32.26 -13.38
CA ILE A 97 4.47 32.82 -13.05
C ILE A 97 4.59 33.90 -11.97
N TYR A 98 5.45 33.71 -10.96
CA TYR A 98 5.59 34.65 -9.84
C TYR A 98 6.57 35.80 -10.09
N ALA A 99 7.52 35.67 -11.02
CA ALA A 99 8.52 36.68 -11.34
C ALA A 99 7.94 38.08 -11.68
N PRO A 100 6.83 38.20 -12.44
CA PRO A 100 6.25 39.52 -12.74
C PRO A 100 5.31 40.06 -11.64
N MET A 101 5.02 39.30 -10.58
CA MET A 101 4.00 39.63 -9.58
C MET A 101 4.56 40.48 -8.44
N ALA A 102 3.70 41.32 -7.83
CA ALA A 102 4.06 42.06 -6.63
C ALA A 102 4.08 41.14 -5.39
N PRO A 103 4.82 41.49 -4.30
CA PRO A 103 4.94 40.64 -3.11
C PRO A 103 3.59 40.21 -2.49
N ILE A 104 2.58 41.09 -2.50
CA ILE A 104 1.25 40.77 -1.97
C ILE A 104 0.48 39.78 -2.87
N GLU A 105 0.67 39.86 -4.18
CA GLU A 105 0.06 38.95 -5.16
C GLU A 105 0.70 37.57 -5.08
N ILE A 106 2.02 37.51 -4.85
CA ILE A 106 2.75 36.28 -4.55
C ILE A 106 2.21 35.63 -3.27
N MET A 107 2.03 36.41 -2.19
CA MET A 107 1.49 35.88 -0.94
C MET A 107 0.07 35.30 -1.13
N GLY A 108 -0.81 36.04 -1.80
CA GLY A 108 -2.19 35.60 -2.06
C GLY A 108 -2.26 34.33 -2.90
N SER A 109 -1.46 34.25 -3.96
CA SER A 109 -1.41 33.07 -4.84
C SER A 109 -0.83 31.84 -4.16
N ILE A 110 0.21 32.00 -3.32
CA ILE A 110 0.76 30.89 -2.53
C ILE A 110 -0.24 30.39 -1.50
N VAL A 111 -0.97 31.28 -0.80
CA VAL A 111 -2.02 30.88 0.15
C VAL A 111 -3.12 30.09 -0.55
N LEU A 112 -3.57 30.55 -1.72
CA LEU A 112 -4.58 29.84 -2.52
C LEU A 112 -4.06 28.47 -2.99
N LEU A 113 -2.81 28.40 -3.46
CA LEU A 113 -2.16 27.16 -3.85
C LEU A 113 -2.09 26.17 -2.67
N LEU A 114 -1.69 26.64 -1.49
CA LEU A 114 -1.64 25.82 -0.27
C LEU A 114 -3.03 25.32 0.12
N ALA A 115 -4.07 26.15 0.03
CA ALA A 115 -5.45 25.74 0.32
C ALA A 115 -5.92 24.62 -0.65
N VAL A 116 -5.58 24.74 -1.94
CA VAL A 116 -5.87 23.70 -2.94
C VAL A 116 -5.10 22.41 -2.62
N LEU A 117 -3.80 22.52 -2.31
CA LEU A 117 -2.98 21.36 -1.94
C LEU A 117 -3.50 20.67 -0.68
N ILE A 118 -3.94 21.43 0.34
CA ILE A 118 -4.52 20.85 1.56
C ILE A 118 -5.81 20.11 1.25
N THR A 119 -6.65 20.66 0.36
CA THR A 119 -7.91 20.01 -0.02
C THR A 119 -7.66 18.70 -0.78
N LEU A 120 -6.68 18.68 -1.69
CA LEU A 120 -6.36 17.52 -2.50
C LEU A 120 -5.59 16.44 -1.75
N PHE A 121 -4.58 16.83 -0.97
CA PHE A 121 -3.60 15.94 -0.33
C PHE A 121 -3.72 15.85 1.20
N GLY A 122 -4.59 16.64 1.82
CA GLY A 122 -4.75 16.68 3.27
C GLY A 122 -3.66 17.51 3.97
N VAL A 123 -3.30 17.14 5.19
CA VAL A 123 -2.29 17.88 5.97
C VAL A 123 -0.93 17.76 5.29
N ILE A 124 -0.38 18.90 4.88
CA ILE A 124 0.93 18.96 4.23
C ILE A 124 2.00 19.16 5.31
N GLY A 125 2.97 18.24 5.42
CA GLY A 125 4.04 18.32 6.40
C GLY A 125 4.16 17.12 7.36
N GLY A 126 3.29 16.12 7.25
CA GLY A 126 3.49 14.82 7.90
C GLY A 126 2.24 14.20 8.50
N GLY A 127 2.07 12.90 8.24
CA GLY A 127 1.37 11.97 9.14
C GLY A 127 -0.16 11.86 9.05
N ALA A 128 -0.87 12.72 8.32
CA ALA A 128 -2.33 12.60 8.19
C ALA A 128 -2.74 11.61 7.09
N GLY A 129 -2.35 10.34 7.27
CA GLY A 129 -2.89 9.26 6.45
C GLY A 129 -4.37 9.04 6.77
N VAL A 130 -5.20 8.84 5.74
CA VAL A 130 -6.59 8.40 5.94
C VAL A 130 -6.55 6.90 6.25
N ARG A 131 -6.95 6.52 7.46
CA ARG A 131 -7.12 5.12 7.85
C ARG A 131 -8.55 4.86 8.25
N MET A 132 -9.14 3.85 7.67
CA MET A 132 -10.46 3.37 8.06
C MET A 132 -10.28 2.14 8.95
N ASN A 133 -10.43 2.33 10.26
CA ASN A 133 -10.54 1.21 11.18
C ASN A 133 -12.00 0.80 11.28
N PHE A 134 -12.35 -0.36 10.74
CA PHE A 134 -13.62 -1.00 11.02
C PHE A 134 -13.56 -1.61 12.43
N THR A 135 -14.61 -1.43 13.22
CA THR A 135 -14.78 -2.13 14.50
C THR A 135 -14.75 -3.64 14.26
N GLN A 136 -13.69 -4.31 14.72
CA GLN A 136 -13.51 -5.75 14.56
C GLN A 136 -14.35 -6.52 15.58
N GLY A 137 -15.04 -7.58 15.12
CA GLY A 137 -15.60 -8.60 15.99
C GLY A 137 -14.51 -9.51 16.57
N GLN A 138 -14.79 -10.21 17.68
CA GLN A 138 -13.81 -11.08 18.34
C GLN A 138 -13.47 -12.35 17.55
N ASP A 139 -14.35 -12.80 16.64
CA ASP A 139 -14.16 -14.04 15.91
C ASP A 139 -13.12 -13.90 14.78
N ASN A 140 -12.29 -14.95 14.60
CA ASN A 140 -11.21 -14.98 13.61
C ASN A 140 -11.68 -14.74 12.16
N ALA A 141 -12.91 -15.17 11.83
CA ALA A 141 -13.52 -14.92 10.52
C ALA A 141 -13.71 -13.41 10.28
N THR A 142 -14.26 -12.69 11.25
CA THR A 142 -14.47 -11.24 11.19
C THR A 142 -13.14 -10.48 11.16
N GLN A 143 -12.14 -10.92 11.93
CA GLN A 143 -10.82 -10.32 11.90
C GLN A 143 -10.13 -10.48 10.55
N SER A 144 -10.27 -11.66 9.92
CA SER A 144 -9.71 -11.93 8.59
C SER A 144 -10.38 -11.10 7.50
N GLU A 145 -11.71 -10.93 7.53
CA GLU A 145 -12.42 -10.05 6.60
C GLU A 145 -12.05 -8.58 6.79
N ALA A 146 -11.93 -8.13 8.05
CA ALA A 146 -11.51 -6.77 8.35
C ALA A 146 -10.06 -6.51 7.94
N ALA A 147 -9.14 -7.47 8.12
CA ALA A 147 -7.77 -7.36 7.66
C ALA A 147 -7.69 -7.26 6.12
N LEU A 148 -8.49 -8.07 5.41
CA LEU A 148 -8.60 -8.03 3.95
C LEU A 148 -9.23 -6.72 3.44
N SER A 149 -10.14 -6.12 4.21
CA SER A 149 -10.78 -4.84 3.87
C SER A 149 -10.07 -3.63 4.48
N SER A 150 -9.01 -3.83 5.26
CA SER A 150 -8.25 -2.74 5.87
C SER A 150 -7.52 -1.98 4.77
N GLY A 151 -8.06 -0.81 4.45
CA GLY A 151 -7.52 0.11 3.46
C GLY A 151 -7.04 1.37 4.14
N GLY A 152 -5.80 1.76 3.86
CA GLY A 152 -5.24 3.02 4.31
C GLY A 152 -4.55 3.73 3.18
N SER A 153 -4.52 5.05 3.27
CA SER A 153 -3.74 5.92 2.40
C SER A 153 -2.73 6.70 3.25
N THR A 154 -1.52 6.85 2.74
CA THR A 154 -0.51 7.73 3.35
C THR A 154 -0.73 9.18 2.94
N ALA A 155 -1.32 9.40 1.76
CA ALA A 155 -1.85 10.70 1.35
C ALA A 155 -3.17 10.98 2.07
N GLY A 156 -3.35 12.20 2.56
CA GLY A 156 -4.61 12.69 3.11
C GLY A 156 -5.55 13.24 2.03
N GLY A 157 -6.63 13.89 2.47
CA GLY A 157 -7.51 14.67 1.58
C GLY A 157 -8.31 13.82 0.58
N LEU A 158 -8.74 14.46 -0.50
CA LEU A 158 -9.56 13.81 -1.55
C LEU A 158 -8.80 12.68 -2.27
N LEU A 159 -7.51 12.89 -2.57
CA LEU A 159 -6.69 11.85 -3.20
C LEU A 159 -6.49 10.66 -2.28
N GLY A 160 -6.30 10.90 -0.97
CA GLY A 160 -6.21 9.84 0.01
C GLY A 160 -7.45 8.96 0.11
N ILE A 161 -8.64 9.56 0.05
CA ILE A 161 -9.90 8.81 0.02
C ILE A 161 -9.97 7.94 -1.24
N SER A 162 -9.58 8.48 -2.40
CA SER A 162 -9.57 7.73 -3.65
C SER A 162 -8.58 6.57 -3.63
N GLU A 163 -7.36 6.78 -3.11
CA GLU A 163 -6.32 5.76 -2.97
C GLU A 163 -6.77 4.63 -2.03
N MET A 164 -7.44 5.00 -0.93
CA MET A 164 -8.02 4.04 0.01
C MET A 164 -9.08 3.16 -0.68
N MET A 165 -10.03 3.74 -1.41
CA MET A 165 -11.05 2.98 -2.14
C MET A 165 -10.45 2.02 -3.16
N ILE A 166 -9.43 2.46 -3.90
CA ILE A 166 -8.72 1.62 -4.87
C ILE A 166 -8.00 0.48 -4.15
N THR A 167 -7.36 0.76 -3.01
CA THR A 167 -6.68 -0.25 -2.19
C THR A 167 -7.65 -1.32 -1.71
N ILE A 168 -8.82 -0.92 -1.19
CA ILE A 168 -9.86 -1.87 -0.75
C ILE A 168 -10.30 -2.75 -1.92
N LYS A 169 -10.65 -2.14 -3.07
CA LYS A 169 -11.06 -2.88 -4.28
C LYS A 169 -9.97 -3.82 -4.78
N LEU A 170 -8.71 -3.41 -4.72
CA LEU A 170 -7.57 -4.22 -5.13
C LEU A 170 -7.47 -5.47 -4.24
N THR A 171 -7.44 -5.30 -2.92
CA THR A 171 -7.29 -6.41 -1.97
C THR A 171 -8.48 -7.37 -2.03
N GLN A 172 -9.71 -6.85 -2.10
CA GLN A 172 -10.91 -7.67 -2.24
C GLN A 172 -10.92 -8.49 -3.53
N ASN A 173 -10.53 -7.91 -4.67
CA ASN A 173 -10.46 -8.63 -5.94
C ASN A 173 -9.42 -9.75 -5.92
N ILE A 174 -8.25 -9.50 -5.32
CA ILE A 174 -7.21 -10.53 -5.18
C ILE A 174 -7.70 -11.67 -4.27
N ALA A 175 -8.28 -11.33 -3.12
CA ALA A 175 -8.76 -12.30 -2.14
C ALA A 175 -9.89 -13.20 -2.72
N ASN A 176 -10.88 -12.59 -3.36
CA ASN A 176 -12.00 -13.34 -3.96
C ASN A 176 -11.50 -14.29 -5.05
N ARG A 177 -10.58 -13.85 -5.91
CA ARG A 177 -10.00 -14.71 -6.96
C ARG A 177 -9.19 -15.87 -6.39
N LEU A 178 -8.37 -15.60 -5.38
CA LEU A 178 -7.60 -16.62 -4.69
C LEU A 178 -8.53 -17.67 -4.09
N ARG A 179 -9.61 -17.23 -3.41
CA ARG A 179 -10.62 -18.12 -2.82
C ARG A 179 -11.29 -19.00 -3.88
N THR A 180 -11.69 -18.45 -5.02
CA THR A 180 -12.28 -19.25 -6.12
C THR A 180 -11.30 -20.26 -6.71
N GLN A 181 -10.04 -19.86 -6.95
CA GLN A 181 -9.02 -20.75 -7.53
C GLN A 181 -8.63 -21.89 -6.56
N LEU A 182 -8.54 -21.59 -5.26
CA LEU A 182 -8.29 -22.61 -4.25
C LEU A 182 -9.45 -23.58 -4.16
N LEU A 183 -10.69 -23.10 -4.10
CA LEU A 183 -11.87 -23.95 -4.05
C LEU A 183 -11.98 -24.84 -5.30
N GLU A 184 -11.75 -24.29 -6.49
CA GLU A 184 -11.76 -25.05 -7.75
C GLU A 184 -10.67 -26.13 -7.79
N ARG A 185 -9.49 -25.86 -7.23
CA ARG A 185 -8.42 -26.87 -7.12
C ARG A 185 -8.79 -27.94 -6.11
N LEU A 186 -9.33 -27.57 -4.95
CA LEU A 186 -9.76 -28.50 -3.91
C LEU A 186 -10.89 -29.42 -4.38
N THR A 187 -11.86 -28.92 -5.14
CA THR A 187 -12.94 -29.75 -5.70
C THR A 187 -12.48 -30.71 -6.79
N ARG A 188 -11.27 -30.54 -7.31
CA ARG A 188 -10.63 -31.46 -8.28
C ARG A 188 -9.70 -32.48 -7.61
N LEU A 189 -9.43 -32.39 -6.30
CA LEU A 189 -8.73 -33.44 -5.57
C LEU A 189 -9.63 -34.67 -5.38
N SER A 190 -9.05 -35.87 -5.42
CA SER A 190 -9.80 -37.10 -5.20
C SER A 190 -10.29 -37.20 -3.75
N MET A 191 -11.53 -37.70 -3.58
CA MET A 191 -12.23 -37.78 -2.29
C MET A 191 -11.46 -38.57 -1.21
N GLN A 192 -10.50 -39.41 -1.60
CA GLN A 192 -9.67 -40.22 -0.69
C GLN A 192 -8.64 -39.41 0.11
N THR A 193 -8.24 -38.23 -0.34
CA THR A 193 -7.28 -37.35 0.39
C THR A 193 -7.97 -36.28 1.25
N LEU A 194 -9.28 -36.05 1.08
CA LEU A 194 -10.04 -35.09 1.89
C LEU A 194 -10.60 -35.69 3.18
N ASP A 195 -10.74 -37.01 3.26
CA ASP A 195 -11.36 -37.72 4.40
C ASP A 195 -10.38 -37.93 5.58
N ASP A 196 -9.07 -37.77 5.35
CA ASP A 196 -8.02 -38.01 6.35
C ASP A 196 -7.67 -36.76 7.17
N HIS A 197 -8.17 -35.59 6.78
CA HIS A 197 -8.01 -34.36 7.57
C HIS A 197 -9.26 -34.05 8.37
N ARG A 198 -9.12 -34.12 9.70
CA ARG A 198 -10.16 -33.74 10.66
C ARG A 198 -10.51 -32.26 10.45
N ILE A 199 -11.80 -31.96 10.28
CA ILE A 199 -12.36 -30.61 10.00
C ILE A 199 -11.90 -29.53 11.01
N GLY A 200 -11.43 -29.93 12.19
CA GLY A 200 -10.89 -29.03 13.22
C GLY A 200 -9.46 -28.53 13.00
N ASP A 201 -8.72 -29.06 12.02
CA ASP A 201 -7.31 -28.69 11.77
C ASP A 201 -7.15 -27.67 10.62
N SER A 202 -8.27 -27.28 9.99
CA SER A 202 -8.32 -26.37 8.84
C SER A 202 -8.83 -24.95 9.17
N ILE A 203 -8.87 -24.57 10.47
CA ILE A 203 -9.35 -23.27 10.97
C ILE A 203 -8.23 -22.41 11.56
#